data_AF-A0A959YZH4-F1
#
_entry.id   AF-A0A959YZH4-F1
#
_cell.length_a   1.000
_cell.length_b   1.000
_cell.length_c   1.000
_cell.angle_alpha   90.00
_cell.angle_beta   90.00
_cell.angle_gamma   90.00
#
_symmetry.space_group_name_H-M   'P 1'
#
loop_
_entity.id
_entity.type
_entity.pdbx_description
1 polymer ?
#
loop_
_entity_poly.entity_id
_entity_poly.type
_entity_poly.pdbx_seq_one_letter_code
_entity_poly.pdbx_strand_id
1 'polypeptide(L)' 'RDLKVKGWERLPLAFYHDKSLTVLRNDALDRFGTPLEQRFTREEMAAMMEAAGLSEVRFSEHPPYWHALGRR' A
#
# COMPACT_ATOMS: atom_id res chain seq x y z
N ARG A 1 16.93 -2.45 19.31
CA ARG A 1 16.80 -3.81 18.72
C ARG A 1 16.86 -3.60 17.22
N ASP A 2 18.06 -3.64 16.65
CA ASP A 2 18.31 -3.31 15.24
C ASP A 2 17.55 -4.25 14.32
N LEU A 3 16.47 -3.76 13.73
CA LEU A 3 15.80 -4.45 12.63
C LEU A 3 16.73 -4.35 11.42
N LYS A 4 17.51 -5.41 11.20
CA LYS A 4 18.28 -5.62 9.97
C LYS A 4 17.32 -5.77 8.80
N VAL A 5 16.81 -4.65 8.28
CA VAL A 5 16.05 -4.63 7.02
C VAL A 5 16.97 -5.18 5.94
N LYS A 6 16.63 -6.32 5.37
CA LYS A 6 17.44 -6.95 4.33
C LYS A 6 17.34 -6.07 3.08
N GLY A 7 18.45 -5.87 2.36
CA GLY A 7 18.47 -4.94 1.22
C GLY A 7 17.41 -5.21 0.15
N TRP A 8 17.01 -6.48 -0.02
CA TRP A 8 15.97 -6.88 -0.96
C TRP A 8 14.56 -6.44 -0.55
N GLU A 9 14.28 -6.21 0.74
CA GLU A 9 12.97 -5.75 1.24
C GLU A 9 12.61 -4.34 0.77
N ARG A 10 13.62 -3.59 0.30
CA ARG A 10 13.44 -2.23 -0.25
C ARG A 10 13.14 -2.23 -1.74
N LEU A 11 13.20 -3.38 -2.42
CA LEU A 11 12.87 -3.46 -3.83
C LEU A 11 11.35 -3.23 -4.01
N PRO A 12 10.92 -2.50 -5.05
CA PRO A 12 9.51 -2.11 -5.24
C PRO A 12 8.48 -3.24 -5.22
N LEU A 13 8.89 -4.48 -5.53
CA LEU A 13 8.03 -5.66 -5.55
C LEU A 13 8.42 -6.71 -4.50
N ALA A 14 9.25 -6.34 -3.51
CA ALA A 14 9.72 -7.27 -2.47
C ALA A 14 8.60 -7.94 -1.67
N PHE A 15 7.49 -7.22 -1.48
CA PHE A 15 6.28 -7.75 -0.82
C PHE A 15 5.75 -9.03 -1.50
N TYR A 16 5.98 -9.20 -2.80
CA TYR A 16 5.46 -10.31 -3.59
C TYR A 16 6.38 -11.54 -3.61
N HIS A 17 7.45 -11.56 -2.80
CA HIS A 17 8.44 -12.66 -2.82
C HIS A 17 7.84 -14.05 -2.52
N ASP A 18 6.71 -14.11 -1.81
CA ASP A 18 5.99 -15.32 -1.44
C ASP A 18 4.75 -15.57 -2.33
N LYS A 19 4.53 -14.75 -3.36
CA LYS A 19 3.38 -14.84 -4.28
C LYS A 19 3.75 -15.55 -5.58
N SER A 20 2.73 -15.98 -6.31
CA SER A 20 2.93 -16.62 -7.61
C SER A 20 3.48 -15.63 -8.64
N LEU A 21 4.20 -16.15 -9.65
CA LEU A 21 4.76 -15.33 -10.73
C LEU A 21 3.67 -14.56 -11.50
N THR A 22 2.47 -15.14 -11.64
CA THR A 22 1.33 -14.47 -12.28
C THR A 22 0.89 -13.24 -11.49
N VAL A 23 0.80 -13.34 -10.16
CA VAL A 23 0.46 -12.19 -9.30
C VAL A 23 1.54 -11.13 -9.41
N LEU A 24 2.81 -11.51 -9.26
CA LEU A 24 3.94 -10.58 -9.40
C LEU A 24 3.95 -9.86 -10.75
N ARG A 25 3.69 -10.58 -11.85
CA ARG A 25 3.65 -10.02 -13.21
C ARG A 25 2.53 -9.01 -13.37
N ASN A 26 1.33 -9.33 -12.89
CA ASN A 26 0.17 -8.43 -13.00
C ASN A 26 0.43 -7.16 -12.18
N ASP A 27 0.87 -7.30 -10.93
CA ASP A 27 1.17 -6.17 -10.05
C ASP A 27 2.33 -5.31 -10.55
N ALA A 28 3.30 -5.89 -11.26
CA ALA A 28 4.36 -5.14 -11.92
C ALA A 28 3.80 -4.28 -13.07
N LEU A 29 2.88 -4.82 -13.86
CA LEU A 29 2.22 -4.07 -14.92
C LEU A 29 1.37 -2.94 -14.34
N ASP A 30 0.61 -3.20 -13.27
CA ASP A 30 -0.21 -2.18 -12.62
C ASP A 30 0.69 -1.08 -12.01
N ARG A 31 1.71 -1.44 -11.23
CA ARG A 31 2.56 -0.43 -10.57
C ARG A 31 3.41 0.42 -11.50
N PHE A 32 3.88 -0.14 -12.63
CA PHE A 32 4.86 0.52 -13.50
C PHE A 32 4.32 0.86 -14.89
N GLY A 33 3.23 0.24 -15.31
CA GLY A 33 2.68 0.33 -16.65
C GLY A 33 1.35 1.08 -16.74
N THR A 34 0.70 1.41 -15.62
CA THR A 34 -0.57 2.18 -15.63
C THR A 34 -0.34 3.63 -15.15
N PRO A 35 -0.15 4.59 -16.07
CA PRO A 35 0.02 6.00 -15.69
C PRO A 35 -1.25 6.64 -15.11
N LEU A 36 -2.37 5.93 -15.08
CA LEU A 36 -3.69 6.42 -14.64
C LEU A 36 -3.88 6.36 -13.11
N GLU A 37 -3.13 5.51 -12.41
CA GLU A 37 -3.31 5.33 -10.96
C GLU A 37 -2.68 6.48 -10.17
N GLN A 38 -3.53 7.31 -9.57
CA GLN A 38 -3.10 8.34 -8.64
C GLN A 38 -2.65 7.69 -7.32
N ARG A 39 -1.40 7.94 -6.94
CA ARG A 39 -0.85 7.44 -5.67
C ARG A 39 -1.06 8.48 -4.58
N PHE A 40 -1.94 8.16 -3.64
CA PHE A 40 -2.18 8.98 -2.47
C PHE A 40 -1.24 8.61 -1.33
N THR A 41 -0.74 9.64 -0.64
CA THR A 41 -0.13 9.54 0.67
C THR A 41 -1.16 9.13 1.71
N ARG A 42 -0.69 8.64 2.85
CA ARG A 42 -1.56 8.28 3.97
C ARG A 42 -2.37 9.48 4.46
N GLU A 43 -1.75 10.67 4.46
CA GLU A 43 -2.35 11.93 4.86
C GLU A 43 -3.47 12.33 3.88
N GLU A 44 -3.25 12.19 2.58
CA GLU A 44 -4.29 12.41 1.56
C GLU A 44 -5.46 11.42 1.69
N MET A 45 -5.15 10.14 1.94
CA MET A 45 -6.19 9.13 2.21
C MET A 45 -7.04 9.50 3.44
N ALA A 46 -6.41 9.93 4.53
CA ALA A 46 -7.11 10.34 5.74
C ALA A 46 -8.05 11.52 5.47
N ALA A 47 -7.55 12.55 4.79
CA ALA A 47 -8.35 13.72 4.40
C ALA A 47 -9.55 13.33 3.51
N MET A 48 -9.36 12.42 2.54
CA MET A 48 -10.46 11.93 1.70
C MET A 48 -11.52 11.16 2.50
N MET A 49 -11.10 10.33 3.47
CA MET A 49 -12.03 9.58 4.32
C MET A 49 -12.83 10.50 5.24
N GLU A 50 -12.18 11.49 5.84
CA GLU A 50 -12.84 12.52 6.65
C GLU A 50 -13.83 13.35 5.83
N ALA A 51 -13.44 13.77 4.61
CA ALA A 51 -14.32 14.48 3.70
C ALA A 51 -15.55 13.64 3.27
N ALA A 52 -15.43 12.31 3.26
CA ALA A 52 -16.54 11.39 3.02
C ALA A 52 -17.43 11.16 4.26
N GLY A 53 -17.11 11.79 5.40
CA GLY A 53 -17.84 11.67 6.66
C GLY A 53 -17.49 10.40 7.46
N LEU A 54 -16.33 9.79 7.20
CA LEU A 54 -15.82 8.69 8.01
C LEU A 54 -15.02 9.24 9.19
N SER A 55 -15.19 8.61 10.35
CA SER A 55 -14.52 8.88 11.61
C SER A 55 -13.76 7.63 12.09
N GLU A 56 -12.95 7.76 13.14
CA GLU A 56 -12.12 6.66 13.67
C GLU A 56 -11.25 5.96 12.61
N VAL A 57 -10.68 6.72 11.66
CA VAL A 57 -9.87 6.16 10.57
C VAL A 57 -8.63 5.45 11.12
N ARG A 58 -8.49 4.16 10.83
CA ARG A 58 -7.33 3.34 11.22
C ARG A 58 -6.67 2.73 10.00
N PHE A 59 -5.41 3.06 9.78
CA PHE A 59 -4.56 2.43 8.77
C PHE A 59 -3.95 1.15 9.31
N SER A 60 -3.72 0.19 8.42
CA SER A 60 -3.01 -1.04 8.78
C SER A 60 -1.53 -0.78 9.08
N GLU A 61 -1.04 -1.38 10.15
CA GLU A 61 0.39 -1.43 10.50
C GLU A 61 1.16 -2.48 9.68
N HIS A 62 0.46 -3.26 8.86
CA HIS A 62 1.04 -4.31 8.03
C HIS A 62 0.94 -4.00 6.53
N PRO A 63 1.94 -4.42 5.73
CA PRO A 63 1.87 -4.37 4.28
C PRO A 63 0.54 -4.95 3.74
N PRO A 64 -0.06 -4.36 2.71
CA PRO A 64 0.50 -3.29 1.86
C PRO A 64 0.35 -1.85 2.39
N TYR A 65 0.03 -1.59 3.67
CA TYR A 65 -0.09 -0.25 4.30
C TYR A 65 -1.16 0.72 3.75
N TRP A 66 -1.44 0.72 2.45
CA TRP A 66 -2.45 1.55 1.78
C TRP A 66 -3.88 0.97 1.92
N HIS A 67 -4.25 0.61 3.14
CA HIS A 67 -5.60 0.15 3.48
C HIS A 67 -6.01 0.68 4.85
N ALA A 68 -7.26 1.16 4.94
CA ALA A 68 -7.78 1.83 6.11
C ALA A 68 -9.24 1.46 6.37
N LEU A 69 -9.63 1.46 7.64
CA LEU A 69 -11.00 1.27 8.11
C LEU A 69 -11.50 2.58 8.71
N GLY A 70 -12.73 2.98 8.38
CA GLY A 70 -13.41 4.13 8.98
C GLY A 70 -14.83 3.76 9.37
N ARG A 71 -15.40 4.49 10.34
CA ARG A 71 -16.77 4.32 10.83
C ARG A 71 -17.61 5.53 10.48
N ARG A 72 -18.90 5.34 10.24
CA ARG A 72 -19.85 6.41 9.95
C ARG A 72 -20.86 6.55 11.07
#